data_AF-A0A2I3GH72-F1
#
_entry.id   AF-A0A2I3GH72-F1
#
_cell.length_a   1.000
_cell.length_b   1.000
_cell.length_c   1.000
_cell.angle_alpha   90.00
_cell.angle_beta   90.00
_cell.angle_gamma   90.00
#
_symmetry.space_group_name_H-M   'P 1'
#
loop_
_entity.id
_entity.type
_entity.pdbx_description
1 polymer ?
#
loop_
_entity_poly.entity_id
_entity_poly.type
_entity_poly.pdbx_seq_one_letter_code
_entity_poly.pdbx_strand_id
1 'polypeptide(L)'
;MSRVLVPCHVKGTVALQVGDVRTSQGRPGVLVIDVTFPSVAPFELQEITFKNYYTAFLSIRVRQHTSAHTPAKWVTCLRDYCLMPDPHSEEGAQEYVSLFKHQSPSVTFPKWLSHPVPCEQPALLREGLPDPSRVSSEVQQMWALTEMIRASHTSTRIGRFDVDGCYDLNLLSYT
;
A
#
# COMPACT_ATOMS: atom_id res chain seq x y z
N MET A 1 -20.19 2.08 -32.09
CA MET A 1 -19.58 3.24 -31.39
C MET A 1 -18.08 3.14 -31.58
N SER A 2 -17.47 4.10 -32.29
CA SER A 2 -16.00 4.11 -32.50
C SER A 2 -15.30 4.51 -31.20
N ARG A 3 -14.26 3.77 -30.78
CA ARG A 3 -13.42 4.15 -29.63
C ARG A 3 -12.44 5.23 -30.09
N VAL A 4 -12.30 6.30 -29.30
CA VAL A 4 -11.38 7.40 -29.60
C VAL A 4 -10.37 7.49 -28.46
N LEU A 5 -9.08 7.60 -28.80
CA LEU A 5 -8.04 7.88 -27.82
C LEU A 5 -8.19 9.32 -27.32
N VAL A 6 -8.36 9.47 -26.01
CA VAL A 6 -8.49 10.79 -25.39
C VAL A 6 -7.11 11.23 -24.90
N PRO A 7 -6.59 12.38 -25.34
CA PRO A 7 -5.33 12.91 -24.80
C PRO A 7 -5.49 13.19 -23.31
N CYS A 8 -4.46 12.88 -22.52
CA CYS A 8 -4.44 13.16 -21.09
C CYS A 8 -3.09 13.74 -20.68
N HIS A 9 -3.08 14.45 -19.56
CA HIS A 9 -1.90 14.94 -18.90
C HIS A 9 -1.75 14.23 -17.56
N VAL A 10 -0.64 13.54 -17.40
CA VAL A 10 -0.29 12.78 -16.19
C VAL A 10 0.60 13.66 -15.31
N LYS A 11 0.15 13.97 -14.09
CA LYS A 11 0.96 14.73 -13.13
C LYS A 11 2.00 13.82 -12.46
N GLY A 12 2.99 14.43 -11.82
CA GLY A 12 3.97 13.71 -10.99
C GLY A 12 3.30 12.92 -9.86
N THR A 13 3.91 11.79 -9.51
CA THR A 13 3.47 10.92 -8.41
C THR A 13 3.64 11.61 -7.06
N VAL A 14 2.63 11.50 -6.19
CA VAL A 14 2.68 11.98 -4.80
C VAL A 14 2.60 10.79 -3.86
N ALA A 15 3.59 10.61 -2.99
CA ALA A 15 3.50 9.60 -1.93
C ALA A 15 2.50 10.07 -0.87
N LEU A 16 1.53 9.22 -0.53
CA LEU A 16 0.69 9.49 0.64
C LEU A 16 1.57 9.56 1.89
N GLN A 17 1.13 10.27 2.91
CA GLN A 17 1.79 10.27 4.21
C GLN A 17 0.76 9.76 5.21
N VAL A 18 1.15 8.80 6.04
CA VAL A 18 0.29 8.25 7.09
C VAL A 18 1.00 8.48 8.42
N GLY A 19 0.53 9.47 9.18
CA GLY A 19 1.11 9.84 10.48
C GLY A 19 1.06 11.34 10.76
N ASP A 20 1.16 11.71 12.05
CA ASP A 20 1.43 13.09 12.44
C ASP A 20 2.91 13.42 12.14
N VAL A 21 3.20 14.66 11.73
CA VAL A 21 4.51 15.13 11.21
C VAL A 21 5.68 14.81 12.14
N ARG A 22 5.41 14.48 13.41
CA ARG A 22 6.39 14.31 14.48
C ARG A 22 6.88 12.87 14.71
N THR A 23 6.21 11.85 14.19
CA THR A 23 6.61 10.45 14.42
C THR A 23 6.62 9.66 13.12
N SER A 24 7.79 9.14 12.76
CA SER A 24 8.09 8.23 11.65
C SER A 24 7.79 8.75 10.22
N GLN A 25 8.86 9.15 9.52
CA GLN A 25 8.93 9.36 8.07
C GLN A 25 8.84 8.04 7.28
N GLY A 26 7.80 7.24 7.52
CA GLY A 26 7.56 6.04 6.72
C GLY A 26 6.98 6.45 5.37
N ARG A 27 7.62 6.08 4.25
CA ARG A 27 6.96 6.14 2.93
C ARG A 27 5.93 5.02 2.89
N PRO A 28 4.62 5.29 2.86
CA PRO A 28 3.60 4.27 3.07
C PRO A 28 3.37 3.34 1.88
N GLY A 29 4.35 3.17 0.98
CA GLY A 29 4.25 2.31 -0.21
C GLY A 29 3.18 2.72 -1.24
N VAL A 30 2.35 3.72 -0.93
CA VAL A 30 1.24 4.18 -1.77
C VAL A 30 1.59 5.49 -2.46
N LEU A 31 1.53 5.47 -3.78
CA LEU A 31 1.68 6.64 -4.64
C LEU A 31 0.34 6.99 -5.29
N VAL A 32 0.04 8.28 -5.39
CA VAL A 32 -1.12 8.81 -6.10
C VAL A 32 -0.67 9.53 -7.35
N ILE A 33 -1.34 9.24 -8.46
CA ILE A 33 -1.13 9.90 -9.74
C ILE A 33 -2.44 10.58 -10.15
N ASP A 34 -2.36 11.88 -10.38
CA ASP A 34 -3.47 12.66 -10.94
C ASP A 34 -3.38 12.63 -12.47
N VAL A 35 -4.47 12.23 -13.12
CA VAL A 35 -4.62 12.31 -14.57
C VAL A 35 -5.71 13.31 -14.92
N THR A 36 -5.38 14.30 -15.75
CA THR A 36 -6.31 15.34 -16.19
C THR A 36 -6.50 15.28 -17.70
N PHE A 37 -7.72 15.55 -18.16
CA PHE A 37 -8.05 15.59 -19.58
C PHE A 37 -8.23 17.06 -20.01
N PRO A 38 -7.65 17.48 -21.14
CA PRO A 38 -7.81 18.85 -21.65
C PRO A 38 -9.20 19.10 -22.25
N SER A 39 -9.98 18.05 -22.51
CA SER A 39 -11.36 18.18 -23.00
C SER A 39 -12.27 18.81 -21.94
N VAL A 40 -13.05 19.81 -22.35
CA VAL A 40 -14.06 20.47 -21.51
C VAL A 40 -15.34 19.63 -21.40
N ALA A 41 -15.58 18.70 -22.34
CA ALA A 41 -16.76 17.86 -22.36
C ALA A 41 -16.53 16.52 -21.62
N PRO A 42 -17.48 16.09 -20.76
CA PRO A 42 -17.48 14.74 -20.20
C PRO A 42 -17.51 13.68 -21.31
N PHE A 43 -16.81 12.58 -21.10
CA PHE A 43 -16.82 11.44 -22.00
C PHE A 43 -16.99 10.14 -21.23
N GLU A 44 -17.42 9.10 -21.93
CA GLU A 44 -17.58 7.78 -21.35
C GLU A 44 -16.25 7.02 -21.41
N LEU A 45 -15.65 6.77 -20.25
CA LEU A 45 -14.40 6.03 -20.15
C LEU A 45 -14.65 4.53 -20.41
N GLN A 46 -14.03 4.00 -21.47
CA GLN A 46 -14.22 2.61 -21.89
C GLN A 46 -13.05 1.70 -21.53
N GLU A 47 -11.82 2.20 -21.67
CA GLU A 47 -10.59 1.44 -21.49
C GLU A 47 -9.48 2.34 -20.96
N ILE A 48 -8.64 1.80 -20.06
CA ILE A 48 -7.39 2.42 -19.62
C ILE A 48 -6.27 1.42 -19.91
N THR A 49 -5.26 1.86 -20.65
CA THR A 49 -4.09 1.03 -20.96
C THR A 49 -2.82 1.69 -20.44
N PHE A 50 -1.98 0.92 -19.77
CA PHE A 50 -0.70 1.38 -19.23
C PHE A 50 0.29 0.22 -19.13
N LYS A 51 1.58 0.55 -19.01
CA LYS A 51 2.61 -0.43 -18.66
C LYS A 51 2.81 -0.39 -17.14
N ASN A 52 2.73 -1.55 -16.50
CA ASN A 52 3.09 -1.66 -15.09
C ASN A 52 4.60 -1.43 -14.93
N TYR A 53 5.00 -0.78 -13.84
CA TYR A 53 6.39 -0.61 -13.45
C TYR A 53 6.51 -0.92 -11.95
N TYR A 54 6.52 -2.21 -11.61
CA TYR A 54 6.63 -2.73 -10.24
C TYR A 54 5.54 -2.23 -9.29
N THR A 55 4.32 -2.00 -9.79
CA THR A 55 3.16 -1.72 -8.95
C THR A 55 2.42 -3.03 -8.65
N ALA A 56 2.28 -3.37 -7.36
CA ALA A 56 1.59 -4.58 -6.96
C ALA A 56 0.06 -4.46 -7.04
N PHE A 57 -0.49 -3.33 -6.58
CA PHE A 57 -1.93 -3.08 -6.52
C PHE A 57 -2.29 -1.71 -7.09
N LEU A 58 -3.40 -1.64 -7.81
CA LEU A 58 -3.91 -0.41 -8.42
C LEU A 58 -5.35 -0.12 -7.99
N SER A 59 -5.59 1.11 -7.56
CA SER A 59 -6.92 1.65 -7.32
C SER A 59 -7.16 2.85 -8.26
N ILE A 60 -8.34 2.91 -8.87
CA ILE A 60 -8.72 3.98 -9.81
C ILE A 60 -9.97 4.69 -9.28
N ARG A 61 -9.85 6.02 -9.17
CA ARG A 61 -10.96 6.91 -8.86
C ARG A 61 -11.21 7.83 -10.03
N VAL A 62 -12.47 8.02 -10.39
CA VAL A 62 -12.89 8.91 -11.47
C VAL A 62 -13.81 9.99 -10.92
N ARG A 63 -13.71 11.19 -11.48
CA ARG A 63 -14.60 12.29 -11.15
C ARG A 63 -15.83 12.19 -12.05
N GLN A 64 -16.96 11.77 -11.46
CA GLN A 64 -18.22 11.62 -12.18
C GLN A 64 -18.88 12.99 -12.34
N HIS A 65 -19.16 13.37 -13.58
CA HIS A 65 -20.00 14.51 -13.90
C HIS A 65 -21.45 14.03 -14.01
N THR A 66 -22.22 14.19 -12.93
CA THR A 66 -23.68 14.04 -12.98
C THR A 66 -24.31 15.35 -13.49
N SER A 67 -25.60 15.33 -13.84
CA SER A 67 -26.36 16.48 -14.38
C SER A 67 -25.94 17.84 -13.81
N ALA A 68 -26.12 18.92 -14.59
CA ALA A 68 -25.68 20.30 -14.29
C ALA A 68 -26.02 20.82 -12.87
N HIS A 69 -27.01 20.21 -12.20
CA HIS A 69 -27.45 20.57 -10.85
C HIS A 69 -26.73 19.84 -9.70
N THR A 70 -25.82 18.92 -9.99
CA THR A 70 -25.13 18.11 -8.97
C THR A 70 -23.61 18.30 -9.05
N PRO A 71 -22.93 18.58 -7.92
CA PRO A 71 -21.50 18.77 -7.92
C PRO A 71 -20.78 17.47 -8.28
N ALA A 72 -19.74 17.59 -9.09
CA ALA A 72 -18.96 16.44 -9.54
C ALA A 72 -18.35 15.68 -8.35
N LYS A 73 -18.59 14.37 -8.31
CA LYS A 73 -18.22 13.49 -7.18
C LYS A 73 -17.13 12.51 -7.59
N TRP A 74 -16.16 12.30 -6.71
CA TRP A 74 -15.17 11.24 -6.89
C TRP A 74 -15.76 9.89 -6.52
N VAL A 75 -15.71 8.94 -7.46
CA VAL A 75 -16.14 7.56 -7.27
C VAL A 75 -14.97 6.61 -7.51
N THR A 76 -14.89 5.53 -6.73
CA THR A 76 -13.88 4.49 -6.94
C THR A 76 -14.46 3.49 -7.92
N CYS A 77 -13.87 3.36 -9.11
CA CYS A 77 -14.32 2.38 -10.10
C CYS A 77 -13.51 1.08 -10.02
N LEU A 78 -12.25 1.15 -9.59
CA LEU A 78 -11.40 0.00 -9.37
C LEU A 78 -10.71 0.12 -8.04
N ARG A 79 -10.66 -0.96 -7.27
CA ARG A 79 -9.98 -0.99 -5.97
C ARG A 79 -9.11 -2.21 -5.86
N ASP A 80 -7.88 -1.98 -5.39
CA ASP A 80 -6.89 -2.99 -5.03
C ASP A 80 -6.75 -4.08 -6.10
N TYR A 81 -6.78 -3.67 -7.36
CA TYR A 81 -6.61 -4.57 -8.48
C TYR A 81 -5.17 -5.09 -8.48
N CYS A 82 -5.03 -6.40 -8.30
CA CYS A 82 -3.75 -7.08 -8.25
C CYS A 82 -3.12 -7.10 -9.64
N LEU A 83 -2.00 -6.39 -9.79
CA LEU A 83 -1.17 -6.38 -10.99
C LEU A 83 0.01 -7.34 -10.88
N MET A 84 0.46 -7.63 -9.65
CA MET A 84 1.50 -8.61 -9.36
C MET A 84 0.96 -9.59 -8.32
N PRO A 85 0.77 -10.88 -8.66
CA PRO A 85 0.30 -11.90 -7.72
C PRO A 85 1.22 -12.07 -6.52
N ASP A 86 2.54 -11.95 -6.76
CA ASP A 86 3.56 -11.88 -5.73
C ASP A 86 4.38 -10.58 -5.90
N PRO A 87 4.23 -9.60 -4.99
CA PRO A 87 5.00 -8.35 -5.03
C PRO A 87 6.53 -8.52 -4.96
N HIS A 88 7.01 -9.69 -4.53
CA HIS A 88 8.43 -10.03 -4.45
C HIS A 88 8.97 -10.71 -5.71
N SER A 89 8.09 -11.04 -6.66
CA SER A 89 8.42 -11.60 -7.97
C SER A 89 8.47 -10.51 -9.05
N GLU A 90 9.09 -10.80 -10.19
CA GLU A 90 9.02 -9.93 -11.38
C GLU A 90 7.78 -10.18 -12.25
N GLU A 91 7.01 -11.23 -11.95
CA GLU A 91 5.80 -11.57 -12.69
C GLU A 91 4.76 -10.42 -12.63
N GLY A 92 4.31 -9.97 -13.80
CA GLY A 92 3.38 -8.85 -13.95
C GLY A 92 3.99 -7.45 -13.72
N ALA A 93 5.25 -7.35 -13.25
CA ALA A 93 5.87 -6.08 -12.88
C ALA A 93 6.08 -5.11 -14.05
N GLN A 94 6.26 -5.64 -15.26
CA GLN A 94 6.55 -4.86 -16.48
C GLN A 94 5.57 -5.10 -17.63
N GLU A 95 4.38 -5.61 -17.33
CA GLU A 95 3.39 -6.00 -18.33
C GLU A 95 2.53 -4.82 -18.81
N TYR A 96 2.06 -4.88 -20.06
CA TYR A 96 1.04 -3.96 -20.58
C TYR A 96 -0.34 -4.43 -20.16
N VAL A 97 -1.05 -3.59 -19.43
CA VAL A 97 -2.36 -3.90 -18.85
C VAL A 97 -3.42 -3.02 -19.49
N SER A 98 -4.51 -3.65 -19.94
CA SER A 98 -5.72 -2.97 -20.42
C SER A 98 -6.88 -3.27 -19.48
N LEU A 99 -7.44 -2.21 -18.89
CA LEU A 99 -8.58 -2.27 -17.99
C LEU A 99 -9.83 -1.77 -18.69
N PHE A 100 -10.83 -2.64 -18.87
CA PHE A 100 -12.08 -2.26 -19.52
C PHE A 100 -13.17 -1.89 -18.51
N LYS A 101 -14.07 -0.98 -18.88
CA LYS A 101 -15.22 -0.52 -18.07
C LYS A 101 -16.07 -1.67 -17.49
N HIS A 102 -16.22 -2.77 -18.22
CA HIS A 102 -17.03 -3.92 -17.77
C HIS A 102 -16.27 -4.86 -16.82
N GLN A 103 -14.94 -4.74 -16.77
CA GLN A 103 -14.08 -5.52 -15.88
C GLN A 103 -13.79 -4.81 -14.57
N SER A 104 -14.00 -3.49 -14.50
CA SER A 104 -14.01 -2.78 -13.22
C SER A 104 -15.25 -3.26 -12.48
N PRO A 105 -15.14 -4.22 -11.55
CA PRO A 105 -16.33 -4.67 -10.86
C PRO A 105 -16.81 -3.43 -10.11
N SER A 106 -18.12 -3.19 -10.10
CA SER A 106 -18.72 -2.33 -9.10
C SER A 106 -18.49 -3.00 -7.74
N VAL A 107 -17.27 -2.94 -7.22
CA VAL A 107 -16.88 -3.60 -5.99
C VAL A 107 -17.47 -2.74 -4.87
N THR A 108 -18.65 -3.15 -4.41
CA THR A 108 -19.06 -2.88 -3.03
C THR A 108 -17.87 -3.16 -2.13
N PHE A 109 -17.46 -2.15 -1.35
CA PHE A 109 -16.47 -2.26 -0.28
C PHE A 109 -16.56 -3.66 0.38
N PRO A 110 -15.46 -4.43 0.45
CA PRO A 110 -15.49 -5.71 1.14
C PRO A 110 -16.05 -5.48 2.55
N LYS A 111 -17.12 -6.19 2.91
CA LYS A 111 -17.84 -5.94 4.18
C LYS A 111 -16.93 -6.06 5.40
N TRP A 112 -15.84 -6.84 5.32
CA TRP A 112 -14.81 -6.98 6.35
C TRP A 112 -13.99 -5.71 6.60
N LEU A 113 -13.90 -4.82 5.61
CA LEU A 113 -13.31 -3.49 5.74
C LEU A 113 -14.35 -2.43 6.14
N SER A 114 -15.64 -2.68 5.87
CA SER A 114 -16.73 -1.75 6.20
C SER A 114 -17.06 -1.74 7.69
N HIS A 115 -16.82 -2.86 8.38
CA HIS A 115 -16.98 -3.00 9.82
C HIS A 115 -15.85 -3.90 10.33
N PRO A 116 -15.05 -3.49 11.33
CA PRO A 116 -14.32 -4.47 12.12
C PRO A 116 -15.38 -5.42 12.67
N VAL A 117 -15.46 -6.63 12.12
CA VAL A 117 -16.32 -7.68 12.64
C VAL A 117 -15.89 -7.83 14.10
N PRO A 118 -16.76 -7.58 15.10
CA PRO A 118 -16.48 -8.05 16.45
C PRO A 118 -16.24 -9.54 16.30
N CYS A 119 -15.02 -9.98 16.55
CA CYS A 119 -14.66 -11.37 16.48
C CYS A 119 -15.52 -12.11 17.51
N GLU A 120 -16.66 -12.64 17.08
CA GLU A 120 -17.33 -13.74 17.77
C GLU A 120 -16.36 -14.90 17.66
N GLN A 121 -15.49 -15.02 18.66
CA GLN A 121 -14.56 -16.13 18.79
C GLN A 121 -15.39 -17.43 18.73
N PRO A 122 -15.16 -18.31 17.74
CA PRO A 122 -15.66 -19.67 17.82
C PRO A 122 -15.09 -20.27 19.11
N ALA A 123 -15.96 -20.73 20.00
CA ALA A 123 -15.62 -21.19 21.35
C ALA A 123 -14.66 -22.41 21.41
N LEU A 124 -14.08 -22.84 20.28
CA LEU A 124 -13.30 -24.07 20.16
C LEU A 124 -11.78 -23.87 19.94
N LEU A 125 -11.25 -22.64 19.99
CA LEU A 125 -9.80 -22.39 19.87
C LEU A 125 -9.19 -21.70 21.09
N ARG A 126 -9.66 -22.04 22.30
CA ARG A 126 -9.16 -21.45 23.55
C ARG A 126 -8.02 -22.24 24.21
N GLU A 127 -7.69 -23.42 23.72
CA GLU A 127 -6.55 -24.21 24.24
C GLU A 127 -5.31 -24.00 23.36
N GLY A 128 -4.48 -23.02 23.72
CA GLY A 128 -3.12 -22.91 23.17
C GLY A 128 -2.63 -21.50 22.87
N LEU A 129 -3.52 -20.49 22.85
CA LEU A 129 -3.10 -19.10 22.68
C LEU A 129 -2.71 -18.50 24.04
N PRO A 130 -1.52 -17.85 24.16
CA PRO A 130 -1.12 -17.21 25.39
C PRO A 130 -2.05 -16.05 25.73
N ASP A 131 -2.31 -15.85 27.02
CA ASP A 131 -3.21 -14.79 27.50
C ASP A 131 -2.75 -13.41 26.99
N PRO A 132 -3.58 -12.67 26.23
CA PRO A 132 -3.21 -11.39 25.64
C PRO A 132 -2.78 -10.36 26.68
N SER A 133 -3.38 -10.40 27.87
CA SER A 133 -3.05 -9.46 28.94
C SER A 133 -1.65 -9.72 29.50
N ARG A 134 -1.30 -10.99 29.67
CA ARG A 134 0.03 -11.43 30.07
C ARG A 134 1.09 -11.10 29.02
N VAL A 135 0.86 -11.41 27.75
CA VAL A 135 1.80 -11.09 26.66
C VAL A 135 2.02 -9.58 26.58
N SER A 136 0.94 -8.79 26.65
CA SER A 136 1.03 -7.33 26.68
C SER A 136 1.83 -6.83 27.89
N SER A 137 1.64 -7.42 29.07
CA SER A 137 2.36 -7.05 30.28
C SER A 137 3.85 -7.37 30.18
N GLU A 138 4.21 -8.55 29.68
CA GLU A 138 5.61 -8.96 29.48
C GLU A 138 6.32 -8.05 28.45
N VAL A 139 5.65 -7.71 27.35
CA VAL A 139 6.17 -6.75 26.36
C VAL A 139 6.33 -5.36 26.98
N GLN A 140 5.34 -4.89 27.75
CA GLN A 140 5.42 -3.59 28.43
C GLN A 140 6.55 -3.55 29.46
N GLN A 141 6.77 -4.63 30.22
CA GLN A 141 7.88 -4.74 31.16
C GLN A 141 9.23 -4.70 30.43
N MET A 142 9.36 -5.42 29.31
CA MET A 142 10.56 -5.38 28.48
C MET A 142 10.82 -3.98 27.91
N TRP A 143 9.77 -3.29 27.47
CA TRP A 143 9.86 -1.91 27.00
C TRP A 143 10.30 -0.97 28.11
N ALA A 144 9.72 -1.10 29.31
CA ALA A 144 10.10 -0.30 30.49
C ALA A 144 11.56 -0.55 30.91
N LEU A 145 12.02 -1.80 30.90
CA LEU A 145 13.43 -2.15 31.18
C LEU A 145 14.37 -1.55 30.13
N THR A 146 14.03 -1.65 28.84
CA THR A 146 14.80 -1.05 27.75
C THR A 146 14.92 0.46 27.93
N GLU A 147 13.84 1.10 28.34
CA GLU A 147 13.79 2.53 28.57
C GLU A 147 14.60 2.96 29.80
N MET A 148 14.55 2.18 30.88
CA MET A 148 15.40 2.38 32.06
C MET A 148 16.89 2.16 31.74
N ILE A 149 17.23 1.15 30.95
CA ILE A 149 18.60 0.92 30.46
C ILE A 149 19.05 2.12 29.62
N ARG A 150 18.23 2.57 28.65
CA ARG A 150 18.49 3.75 27.83
C ARG A 150 18.69 5.02 28.66
N ALA A 151 17.90 5.20 29.72
CA ALA A 151 18.00 6.35 30.62
C ALA A 151 19.17 6.28 31.61
N SER A 152 19.65 5.07 31.94
CA SER A 152 20.76 4.83 32.88
C SER A 152 22.13 4.71 32.22
N HIS A 153 22.20 4.53 30.90
CA HIS A 153 23.47 4.51 30.18
C HIS A 153 24.17 5.88 30.25
N THR A 154 25.30 5.93 30.98
CA THR A 154 26.41 6.80 30.60
C THR A 154 26.91 6.34 29.22
N SER A 155 27.11 7.31 28.32
CA SER A 155 27.50 7.12 26.92
C SER A 155 28.72 6.20 26.76
N THR A 156 28.49 4.90 26.71
CA THR A 156 29.42 3.92 26.16
C THR A 156 28.73 3.37 24.94
N ARG A 157 29.15 3.85 23.77
CA ARG A 157 28.61 3.43 22.48
C ARG A 157 28.73 1.91 22.39
N ILE A 158 27.61 1.22 22.18
CA ILE A 158 27.61 -0.15 21.65
C ILE A 158 28.37 -0.08 20.32
N GLY A 159 29.67 -0.39 20.41
CA GLY A 159 30.54 -0.55 19.27
C GLY A 159 30.08 -1.77 18.48
N ARG A 160 30.30 -1.70 17.17
CA ARG A 160 30.10 -2.79 16.23
C ARG A 160 30.65 -4.08 16.84
N PHE A 161 29.85 -5.14 16.85
CA PHE A 161 30.36 -6.49 17.05
C PHE A 161 31.26 -6.78 15.86
N ASP A 162 32.55 -6.47 15.99
CA ASP A 162 33.58 -7.06 15.15
C ASP A 162 33.71 -8.51 15.62
N VAL A 163 33.12 -9.42 14.87
CA VAL A 163 33.31 -10.85 15.10
C VAL A 163 34.58 -11.20 14.36
N ASP A 164 35.68 -11.39 15.11
CA ASP A 164 36.99 -11.72 14.57
C ASP A 164 36.90 -12.89 13.57
N GLY A 165 37.11 -12.59 12.29
CA GLY A 165 37.60 -13.57 11.30
C GLY A 165 36.58 -14.39 10.50
N CYS A 166 35.29 -14.08 10.48
CA CYS A 166 34.28 -14.95 9.81
C CYS A 166 33.70 -14.46 8.47
N TYR A 167 34.28 -13.46 7.79
CA TYR A 167 33.83 -13.09 6.45
C TYR A 167 34.92 -13.36 5.40
N ASP A 168 34.81 -14.51 4.73
CA ASP A 168 35.54 -14.77 3.48
C ASP A 168 34.77 -14.12 2.31
N LEU A 169 35.16 -12.90 1.92
CA LEU A 169 34.63 -12.21 0.76
C LEU A 169 35.33 -12.75 -0.50
N ASN A 170 34.84 -13.86 -1.05
CA ASN A 170 35.21 -14.30 -2.39
C ASN A 170 34.59 -13.37 -3.43
N LEU A 171 35.31 -12.29 -3.76
CA LEU A 171 35.06 -11.44 -4.93
C LEU A 171 35.30 -12.25 -6.19
N LEU A 172 34.25 -12.85 -6.75
CA LEU A 172 34.25 -13.34 -8.13
C LEU A 172 34.13 -12.15 -9.08
N SER A 173 35.26 -11.64 -9.59
CA SER A 173 35.28 -10.78 -10.77
C SER A 173 35.25 -11.65 -12.02
N TYR A 174 34.16 -11.60 -12.78
CA TYR A 174 34.14 -12.06 -14.17
C TYR A 174 34.78 -10.98 -15.05
N THR A 175 35.86 -11.34 -15.74
CA THR A 175 36.32 -10.68 -16.98
C THR A 175 35.76 -11.42 -18.17
#